data_AF-G8NR00-F1
#
_entry.id   AF-G8NR00-F1
#
_cell.length_a   1.000
_cell.length_b   1.000
_cell.length_c   1.000
_cell.angle_alpha   90.00
_cell.angle_beta   90.00
_cell.angle_gamma   90.00
#
_symmetry.space_group_name_H-M   'P 1'
#
loop_
_entity.id
_entity.type
_entity.pdbx_description
1 polymer ?
#
loop_
_entity_poly.entity_id
_entity_poly.type
_entity_poly.pdbx_seq_one_letter_code
_entity_poly.pdbx_strand_id
1 'polypeptide(L)'
;MNSTPHLSEREIDSVLIGAPAAGITAHLSECGHCRQRVSEARVPITRFKAVTLSWSERQSATLPLRSSTAGSMTWKRRAALAATATAALLIGLAIPLTKSELQFAPESTGHRAGSSTAEVAAVSAPALSAAMKQGSAAPQATATDVADNEQDEQIARDNQMLQNINQALDNPVESPADAYSLQPADGHQQAAPLTELN
;
A
#
# COMPACT_ATOMS: atom_id res chain seq x y z
N MET A 1 -40.69 -25.85 9.04
CA MET A 1 -39.67 -25.16 8.24
C MET A 1 -38.39 -25.19 9.06
N ASN A 2 -37.43 -26.03 8.69
CA ASN A 2 -36.18 -26.16 9.43
C ASN A 2 -35.28 -24.98 9.03
N SER A 3 -35.08 -24.03 9.93
CA SER A 3 -34.14 -22.93 9.74
C SER A 3 -32.73 -23.52 9.70
N THR A 4 -32.14 -23.60 8.51
CA THR A 4 -30.72 -23.91 8.36
C THR A 4 -29.91 -22.84 9.08
N PRO A 5 -28.90 -23.21 9.89
CA PRO A 5 -28.07 -22.25 10.59
C PRO A 5 -27.34 -21.36 9.56
N HIS A 6 -27.36 -20.04 9.79
CA HIS A 6 -26.66 -19.06 8.97
C HIS A 6 -25.15 -19.12 9.20
N LEU A 7 -24.38 -18.58 8.24
CA LEU A 7 -22.93 -18.42 8.38
C LEU A 7 -22.59 -17.56 9.60
N SER A 8 -21.57 -18.01 10.32
CA SER A 8 -20.92 -17.24 11.37
C SER A 8 -20.18 -16.05 10.79
N GLU A 9 -19.86 -15.07 11.64
CA GLU A 9 -19.10 -13.88 11.24
C GLU A 9 -17.73 -14.22 10.67
N ARG A 10 -17.01 -15.18 11.29
CA ARG A 10 -15.71 -15.66 10.79
C ARG A 10 -15.78 -16.28 9.40
N GLU A 11 -16.87 -16.98 9.08
CA GLU A 11 -17.08 -17.56 7.74
C GLU A 11 -17.39 -16.47 6.71
N ILE A 12 -18.13 -15.43 7.10
CA ILE A 12 -18.35 -14.24 6.27
C ILE A 12 -17.02 -13.54 5.98
N ASP A 13 -16.16 -13.36 6.99
CA ASP A 13 -14.84 -12.76 6.81
C ASP A 13 -13.96 -13.57 5.85
N SER A 14 -13.97 -14.91 5.96
CA SER A 14 -13.27 -15.80 5.03
C SER A 14 -13.74 -15.61 3.57
N VAL A 15 -15.03 -15.38 3.36
CA VAL A 15 -15.59 -15.04 2.03
C VAL A 15 -15.13 -13.67 1.55
N LEU A 16 -15.05 -12.67 2.44
CA LEU A 16 -14.63 -11.31 2.09
C LEU A 16 -13.13 -11.23 1.76
N ILE A 17 -12.30 -12.05 2.40
CA ILE A 17 -10.85 -12.15 2.14
C ILE A 17 -10.56 -12.95 0.85
N GLY A 18 -11.54 -13.70 0.32
CA GLY A 18 -11.42 -14.41 -0.95
C GLY A 18 -10.93 -15.85 -0.84
N ALA A 19 -10.99 -16.46 0.35
CA ALA A 19 -10.61 -17.86 0.57
C ALA A 19 -11.73 -18.69 1.22
N PRO A 20 -12.95 -18.75 0.64
CA PRO A 20 -14.05 -19.50 1.24
C PRO A 20 -13.86 -21.01 1.07
N ALA A 21 -14.16 -21.78 2.11
CA ALA A 21 -14.29 -23.22 2.01
C ALA A 21 -15.46 -23.63 1.09
N ALA A 22 -15.37 -24.79 0.43
CA ALA A 22 -16.39 -25.26 -0.51
C ALA A 22 -17.81 -25.31 0.08
N GLY A 23 -17.95 -25.70 1.36
CA GLY A 23 -19.24 -25.70 2.06
C GLY A 23 -19.84 -24.31 2.24
N ILE A 24 -19.03 -23.28 2.42
CA ILE A 24 -19.48 -21.89 2.54
C ILE A 24 -20.01 -21.40 1.20
N THR A 25 -19.33 -21.72 0.10
CA THR A 25 -19.77 -21.39 -1.25
C THR A 25 -21.10 -22.06 -1.59
N ALA A 26 -21.26 -23.35 -1.24
CA ALA A 26 -22.54 -24.07 -1.40
C ALA A 26 -23.65 -23.40 -0.59
N HIS A 27 -23.41 -23.07 0.68
CA HIS A 27 -24.38 -22.36 1.53
C HIS A 27 -24.79 -21.00 0.94
N LEU A 28 -23.84 -20.22 0.40
CA LEU A 28 -24.16 -18.94 -0.25
C LEU A 28 -25.00 -19.12 -1.52
N SER A 29 -24.91 -20.26 -2.21
CA SER A 29 -25.79 -20.54 -3.35
C SER A 29 -27.24 -20.85 -2.94
N GLU A 30 -27.45 -21.33 -1.72
CA GLU A 30 -28.76 -21.75 -1.21
C GLU A 30 -29.42 -20.70 -0.29
N CYS A 31 -28.63 -19.94 0.49
CA CYS A 31 -29.13 -19.03 1.51
C CYS A 31 -29.10 -17.55 1.06
N GLY A 32 -30.29 -17.00 0.78
CA GLY A 32 -30.45 -15.59 0.39
C GLY A 32 -30.01 -14.58 1.46
N HIS A 33 -30.29 -14.85 2.74
CA HIS A 33 -29.92 -13.95 3.84
C HIS A 33 -28.40 -13.81 3.99
N CYS A 34 -27.66 -14.91 3.90
CA CYS A 34 -26.19 -14.88 3.96
C CYS A 34 -25.58 -14.16 2.75
N ARG A 35 -26.14 -14.34 1.54
CA ARG A 35 -25.73 -13.55 0.36
C ARG A 35 -25.90 -12.06 0.58
N GLN A 36 -27.06 -11.66 1.12
CA GLN A 36 -27.34 -10.26 1.41
C GLN A 36 -26.30 -9.68 2.38
N ARG A 37 -26.05 -10.35 3.51
CA ARG A 37 -25.04 -9.91 4.49
C ARG A 37 -23.64 -9.76 3.87
N VAL A 38 -23.21 -10.72 3.06
CA VAL A 38 -21.92 -10.65 2.35
C VAL A 38 -21.90 -9.47 1.36
N SER A 39 -23.00 -9.23 0.64
CA SER A 39 -23.09 -8.11 -0.32
C SER A 39 -23.05 -6.75 0.37
N GLU A 40 -23.75 -6.59 1.50
CA GLU A 40 -23.73 -5.36 2.31
C GLU A 40 -22.33 -5.09 2.86
N ALA A 41 -21.64 -6.13 3.35
CA ALA A 41 -20.27 -6.01 3.85
C ALA A 41 -19.24 -5.67 2.74
N ARG A 42 -19.50 -6.03 1.47
CA ARG A 42 -18.63 -5.67 0.34
C ARG A 42 -18.69 -4.19 -0.04
N VAL A 43 -19.83 -3.52 0.18
CA VAL A 43 -20.02 -2.11 -0.19
C VAL A 43 -18.91 -1.18 0.37
N PRO A 44 -18.61 -1.16 1.67
CA PRO A 44 -17.55 -0.30 2.21
C PRO A 44 -16.16 -0.67 1.68
N ILE A 45 -15.86 -1.96 1.47
CA ILE A 45 -14.58 -2.43 0.92
C ILE A 45 -14.37 -1.88 -0.49
N THR A 46 -15.40 -1.96 -1.34
CA THR A 46 -15.35 -1.41 -2.70
C THR A 46 -15.14 0.11 -2.69
N ARG A 47 -15.82 0.84 -1.81
CA ARG A 47 -15.65 2.30 -1.68
C ARG A 47 -14.25 2.67 -1.23
N PHE A 48 -13.72 1.99 -0.21
CA PHE A 48 -12.35 2.21 0.25
C PHE A 48 -11.34 1.98 -0.88
N LYS A 49 -11.45 0.85 -1.60
CA LYS A 49 -10.60 0.55 -2.75
C LYS A 49 -10.65 1.64 -3.81
N ALA A 50 -11.84 2.17 -4.13
CA ALA A 50 -12.00 3.24 -5.11
C ALA A 50 -11.28 4.53 -4.66
N VAL A 51 -11.41 4.90 -3.38
CA VAL A 51 -10.71 6.07 -2.80
C VAL A 51 -9.20 5.88 -2.84
N THR A 52 -8.69 4.70 -2.42
CA THR A 52 -7.25 4.41 -2.44
C THR A 52 -6.67 4.46 -3.85
N LEU A 53 -7.38 3.90 -4.85
CA LEU A 53 -6.97 3.98 -6.24
C LEU A 53 -6.93 5.44 -6.72
N SER A 54 -7.99 6.21 -6.50
CA SER A 54 -8.04 7.62 -6.90
C SER A 54 -6.92 8.45 -6.23
N TRP A 55 -6.63 8.19 -4.96
CA TRP A 55 -5.55 8.83 -4.24
C TRP A 55 -4.18 8.46 -4.84
N SER A 56 -3.96 7.18 -5.16
CA SER A 56 -2.70 6.73 -5.78
C SER A 56 -2.48 7.30 -7.19
N GLU A 57 -3.55 7.46 -7.97
CA GLU A 57 -3.50 8.07 -9.30
C GLU A 57 -3.12 9.55 -9.23
N ARG A 58 -3.68 10.30 -8.26
CA ARG A 58 -3.34 11.71 -8.04
C ARG A 58 -1.91 11.89 -7.55
N GLN A 59 -1.46 11.06 -6.61
CA GLN A 59 -0.06 11.13 -6.13
C GLN A 59 0.96 10.81 -7.23
N SER A 60 0.63 9.85 -8.10
CA SER A 60 1.50 9.48 -9.22
C SER A 60 1.66 10.62 -10.24
N ALA A 61 0.69 11.53 -10.34
CA ALA A 61 0.75 12.70 -11.21
C ALA A 61 1.61 13.85 -10.64
N THR A 62 1.82 13.89 -9.32
CA THR A 62 2.55 14.97 -8.63
C THR A 62 4.00 14.64 -8.31
N LEU A 63 4.40 13.37 -8.41
CA LEU A 63 5.82 13.04 -8.34
C LEU A 63 6.49 13.68 -9.55
N PRO A 64 7.48 14.57 -9.36
CA PRO A 64 8.26 15.07 -10.47
C PRO A 64 8.89 13.84 -11.12
N LEU A 65 8.36 13.45 -12.28
CA LEU A 65 9.06 12.56 -13.18
C LEU A 65 10.42 13.23 -13.32
N ARG A 66 11.45 12.66 -12.69
CA ARG A 66 12.82 13.04 -12.99
C ARG A 66 12.91 12.82 -14.48
N SER A 67 12.78 13.90 -15.26
CA SER A 67 13.03 13.90 -16.68
C SER A 67 14.38 13.24 -16.79
N SER A 68 14.39 12.01 -17.32
CA SER A 68 15.63 11.31 -17.55
C SER A 68 16.29 12.01 -18.73
N THR A 69 16.78 13.23 -18.51
CA THR A 69 17.87 13.84 -19.25
C THR A 69 19.15 13.13 -18.83
N ALA A 70 19.14 11.80 -18.85
CA ALA A 70 20.34 11.02 -18.92
C ALA A 70 20.93 11.29 -20.30
N GLY A 71 21.97 12.11 -20.35
CA GLY A 71 22.75 12.34 -21.55
C GLY A 71 23.07 11.02 -22.24
N SER A 72 22.60 10.85 -23.47
CA SER A 72 22.63 9.59 -24.24
C SER A 72 24.05 9.09 -24.60
N MET A 73 25.11 9.73 -24.09
CA MET A 73 26.49 9.42 -24.49
C MET A 73 27.29 8.54 -23.52
N THR A 74 26.92 8.40 -22.24
CA THR A 74 27.74 7.62 -21.29
C THR A 74 27.37 6.14 -21.20
N TRP A 75 26.18 5.73 -21.67
CA TRP A 75 25.74 4.33 -21.59
C TRP A 75 26.54 3.40 -22.51
N LYS A 76 26.94 3.88 -23.70
CA LYS A 76 27.82 3.12 -24.62
C LYS A 76 29.18 2.80 -23.99
N ARG A 77 29.73 3.70 -23.17
CA ARG A 77 31.01 3.46 -22.48
C ARG A 77 30.88 2.46 -21.33
N ARG A 78 29.74 2.45 -20.62
CA ARG A 78 29.49 1.49 -19.53
C ARG A 78 29.13 0.09 -20.04
N ALA A 79 28.40 -0.01 -21.16
CA ALA A 79 28.11 -1.30 -21.81
C ALA A 79 29.39 -2.00 -22.29
N ALA A 80 30.39 -1.25 -22.79
CA ALA A 80 31.67 -1.79 -23.21
C ALA A 80 32.50 -2.38 -22.03
N LEU A 81 32.36 -1.84 -20.81
CA LEU A 81 33.04 -2.36 -19.62
C LEU A 81 32.31 -3.55 -18.96
N ALA A 82 31.00 -3.68 -19.14
CA ALA A 82 30.25 -4.82 -18.60
C ALA A 82 30.48 -6.12 -19.39
N ALA A 83 30.79 -6.02 -20.69
CA ALA A 83 31.04 -7.17 -21.56
C ALA A 83 32.36 -7.91 -21.24
N THR A 84 33.36 -7.23 -20.65
CA THR A 84 34.64 -7.87 -20.28
C THR A 84 34.54 -8.68 -18.99
N ALA A 85 33.67 -8.28 -18.05
CA ALA A 85 33.50 -8.99 -16.78
C ALA A 85 32.77 -10.34 -16.92
N THR A 86 31.86 -10.47 -17.88
CA THR A 86 31.10 -11.72 -18.12
C THR A 86 31.92 -12.81 -18.79
N ALA A 87 32.89 -12.45 -19.65
CA ALA A 87 33.79 -13.41 -20.28
C ALA A 87 34.74 -14.08 -19.26
N ALA A 88 35.21 -13.34 -18.25
CA ALA A 88 36.09 -13.88 -17.22
C ALA A 88 35.36 -14.86 -16.27
N LEU A 89 34.07 -14.61 -15.98
CA LEU A 89 33.28 -15.45 -15.08
C LEU A 89 32.92 -16.81 -15.71
N LEU A 90 32.74 -16.87 -17.03
CA LEU A 90 32.43 -18.12 -17.75
C LEU A 90 33.63 -19.06 -17.86
N ILE A 91 34.87 -18.55 -17.85
CA ILE A 91 36.07 -19.39 -17.87
C ILE A 91 36.34 -20.02 -16.50
N GLY A 92 35.89 -19.41 -15.41
CA GLY A 92 36.09 -19.91 -14.04
C GLY A 92 35.19 -21.09 -13.63
N LEU A 93 34.05 -21.30 -14.30
CA LEU A 93 33.08 -22.37 -13.96
C LEU A 93 33.32 -23.68 -14.71
N ALA A 94 34.35 -23.75 -15.57
CA ALA A 94 34.70 -24.93 -16.36
C ALA A 94 35.73 -25.85 -15.69
N ILE A 95 35.93 -25.76 -14.37
CA ILE A 95 36.68 -26.77 -13.60
C ILE A 95 35.67 -27.74 -12.98
N PRO A 96 35.45 -28.94 -13.56
CA PRO A 96 34.61 -29.94 -12.94
C PRO A 96 35.37 -30.57 -11.77
N LEU A 97 35.00 -30.23 -10.53
CA LEU A 97 35.32 -31.03 -9.37
C LEU A 97 34.44 -32.29 -9.37
N THR A 98 34.89 -33.28 -10.13
CA THR A 98 34.45 -34.66 -10.04
C THR A 98 34.88 -35.25 -8.70
N LYS A 99 33.93 -35.39 -7.75
CA LYS A 99 33.77 -36.52 -6.80
C LYS A 99 33.06 -36.04 -5.54
N SER A 100 31.81 -36.46 -5.40
CA SER A 100 31.18 -36.73 -4.09
C SER A 100 30.05 -37.72 -4.32
N GLU A 101 30.40 -38.89 -4.84
CA GLU A 101 29.57 -40.06 -4.68
C GLU A 101 29.95 -40.67 -3.32
N LEU A 102 29.04 -40.64 -2.35
CA LEU A 102 28.78 -41.74 -1.41
C LEU A 102 27.66 -41.38 -0.42
N GLN A 103 26.75 -42.36 -0.29
CA GLN A 103 25.96 -42.70 0.89
C GLN A 103 24.55 -42.11 1.06
N PHE A 104 23.59 -42.85 0.48
CA PHE A 104 22.43 -43.45 1.15
C PHE A 104 22.18 -43.10 2.63
N ALA A 105 20.98 -42.60 2.94
CA ALA A 105 19.91 -43.38 3.59
C ALA A 105 18.59 -42.56 3.68
N PRO A 106 17.42 -43.21 3.61
CA PRO A 106 16.12 -42.56 3.82
C PRO A 106 15.77 -42.57 5.31
N GLU A 107 15.75 -41.40 5.96
CA GLU A 107 15.21 -41.26 7.31
C GLU A 107 13.86 -40.53 7.24
N SER A 108 12.81 -41.30 7.47
CA SER A 108 11.47 -40.82 7.76
C SER A 108 11.47 -40.16 9.14
N THR A 109 11.26 -38.85 9.26
CA THR A 109 10.76 -38.29 10.51
C THR A 109 10.11 -36.93 10.33
N GLY A 110 8.83 -36.86 10.74
CA GLY A 110 8.43 -35.80 11.65
C GLY A 110 7.95 -34.48 11.06
N HIS A 111 6.63 -34.29 11.14
CA HIS A 111 6.00 -32.99 11.30
C HIS A 111 6.84 -32.01 12.13
N ARG A 112 7.07 -30.81 11.59
CA ARG A 112 7.01 -29.59 12.39
C ARG A 112 6.53 -28.42 11.55
N ALA A 113 5.30 -28.01 11.82
CA ALA A 113 4.75 -26.73 11.42
C ALA A 113 5.65 -25.60 11.99
N GLY A 114 6.50 -25.06 11.12
CA GLY A 114 7.25 -23.83 11.36
C GLY A 114 6.43 -22.67 10.83
N SER A 115 5.63 -22.10 11.73
CA SER A 115 4.92 -20.83 11.57
C SER A 115 5.84 -19.76 10.98
N SER A 116 5.58 -19.39 9.72
CA SER A 116 6.16 -18.20 9.10
C SER A 116 5.51 -16.97 9.75
N THR A 117 6.18 -16.40 10.75
CA THR A 117 5.89 -15.04 11.20
C THR A 117 6.45 -14.09 10.16
N ALA A 118 5.68 -13.86 9.10
CA ALA A 118 5.83 -12.67 8.29
C ALA A 118 5.55 -11.47 9.19
N GLU A 119 6.62 -10.81 9.62
CA GLU A 119 6.58 -9.54 10.32
C GLU A 119 6.12 -8.49 9.30
N VAL A 120 4.80 -8.38 9.14
CA VAL A 120 4.17 -7.31 8.38
C VAL A 120 4.25 -6.07 9.25
N ALA A 121 5.17 -5.18 8.90
CA ALA A 121 5.27 -3.86 9.48
C ALA A 121 3.89 -3.20 9.51
N ALA A 122 3.41 -2.95 10.73
CA ALA A 122 2.18 -2.23 10.98
C ALA A 122 2.34 -0.78 10.50
N VAL A 123 1.92 -0.53 9.25
CA VAL A 123 1.66 0.83 8.79
C VAL A 123 0.43 1.30 9.56
N SER A 124 0.68 2.18 10.53
CA SER A 124 -0.34 2.85 11.32
C SER A 124 -1.20 3.68 10.38
N ALA A 125 -2.39 3.19 10.07
CA ALA A 125 -3.42 3.99 9.43
C ALA A 125 -4.00 4.95 10.47
N PRO A 126 -4.04 6.27 10.21
CA PRO A 126 -4.71 7.21 11.10
C PRO A 126 -6.21 6.92 11.11
N ALA A 127 -6.76 6.78 12.32
CA ALA A 127 -8.17 6.61 12.57
C ALA A 127 -8.95 7.87 12.15
N LEU A 128 -9.47 7.87 10.92
CA LEU A 128 -10.55 8.78 10.49
C LEU A 128 -11.90 8.18 10.91
N SER A 129 -12.16 8.24 12.20
CA SER A 129 -13.47 7.99 12.80
C SER A 129 -14.04 9.30 13.31
N ALA A 130 -14.73 10.06 12.47
CA ALA A 130 -15.76 10.99 12.91
C ALA A 130 -16.56 11.53 11.72
N ALA A 131 -17.88 11.61 11.93
CA ALA A 131 -18.86 12.34 11.14
C ALA A 131 -19.24 11.74 9.77
N MET A 132 -20.23 10.85 9.76
CA MET A 132 -21.39 11.01 8.89
C MET A 132 -22.53 10.09 9.35
N LYS A 133 -23.21 10.55 10.40
CA LYS A 133 -24.52 10.03 10.81
C LYS A 133 -25.49 11.20 10.78
N GLN A 134 -25.95 11.56 9.59
CA GLN A 134 -27.14 12.39 9.42
C GLN A 134 -28.13 11.59 8.58
N GLY A 135 -29.17 11.11 9.26
CA GLY A 135 -30.36 10.63 8.61
C GLY A 135 -31.00 11.78 7.86
N SER A 136 -31.52 11.49 6.67
CA SER A 136 -32.51 12.34 6.02
C SER A 136 -33.69 11.46 5.66
N ALA A 137 -34.74 11.67 6.43
CA ALA A 137 -36.10 11.29 6.09
C ALA A 137 -36.48 11.99 4.79
N ALA A 138 -37.25 11.29 3.96
CA ALA A 138 -37.80 11.83 2.72
C ALA A 138 -38.71 13.04 2.99
N PRO A 139 -38.51 14.17 2.31
CA PRO A 139 -39.55 15.17 2.14
C PRO A 139 -40.22 15.00 0.77
N GLN A 140 -41.54 15.13 0.81
CA GLN A 140 -42.40 15.19 -0.36
C GLN A 140 -42.03 16.39 -1.24
N ALA A 141 -42.04 16.14 -2.55
CA ALA A 141 -41.77 17.10 -3.59
C ALA A 141 -42.85 18.20 -3.62
N THR A 142 -42.44 19.46 -3.47
CA THR A 142 -42.92 20.64 -4.22
C THR A 142 -42.15 21.89 -3.77
N ALA A 143 -40.95 22.15 -4.34
CA ALA A 143 -40.29 23.46 -4.42
C ALA A 143 -38.89 23.29 -5.06
N THR A 144 -38.80 23.32 -6.39
CA THR A 144 -37.58 22.93 -7.13
C THR A 144 -36.65 24.10 -7.48
N ASP A 145 -36.98 25.36 -7.17
CA ASP A 145 -36.16 26.51 -7.61
C ASP A 145 -35.40 27.24 -6.49
N VAL A 146 -35.56 26.87 -5.22
CA VAL A 146 -34.88 27.55 -4.09
C VAL A 146 -33.68 26.75 -3.56
N ALA A 147 -33.70 25.43 -3.71
CA ALA A 147 -32.64 24.55 -3.17
C ALA A 147 -31.30 24.67 -3.91
N ASP A 148 -31.32 25.02 -5.21
CA ASP A 148 -30.10 25.12 -6.01
C ASP A 148 -29.23 26.31 -5.58
N ASN A 149 -29.84 27.40 -5.09
CA ASN A 149 -29.11 28.60 -4.67
C ASN A 149 -28.36 28.39 -3.34
N GLU A 150 -28.95 27.63 -2.40
CA GLU A 150 -28.28 27.31 -1.13
C GLU A 150 -27.06 26.41 -1.33
N GLN A 151 -27.14 25.48 -2.29
CA GLN A 151 -26.03 24.60 -2.63
C GLN A 151 -24.88 25.36 -3.28
N ASP A 152 -25.15 26.32 -4.16
CA ASP A 152 -24.11 27.16 -4.78
C ASP A 152 -23.42 28.08 -3.76
N GLU A 153 -24.17 28.66 -2.82
CA GLU A 153 -23.59 29.45 -1.72
C GLU A 153 -22.73 28.60 -0.78
N GLN A 154 -23.09 27.34 -0.58
CA GLN A 154 -22.28 26.41 0.20
C GLN A 154 -20.97 26.07 -0.53
N ILE A 155 -21.03 25.78 -1.83
CA ILE A 155 -19.84 25.51 -2.65
C ILE A 155 -18.91 26.74 -2.65
N ALA A 156 -19.44 27.96 -2.76
CA ALA A 156 -18.65 29.18 -2.68
C ALA A 156 -17.93 29.35 -1.33
N ARG A 157 -18.62 29.07 -0.22
CA ARG A 157 -18.02 29.09 1.13
C ARG A 157 -16.92 28.05 1.30
N ASP A 158 -17.13 26.83 0.82
CA ASP A 158 -16.14 25.76 0.91
C ASP A 158 -14.89 26.10 0.09
N ASN A 159 -15.06 26.64 -1.12
CA ASN A 159 -13.94 27.10 -1.96
C ASN A 159 -13.16 28.24 -1.28
N GLN A 160 -13.86 29.19 -0.65
CA GLN A 160 -13.20 30.27 0.10
C GLN A 160 -12.42 29.72 1.30
N MET A 161 -12.97 28.74 2.02
CA MET A 161 -12.28 28.08 3.13
C MET A 161 -10.98 27.40 2.67
N LEU A 162 -11.03 26.65 1.56
CA LEU A 162 -9.85 25.97 1.00
C LEU A 162 -8.77 26.96 0.55
N GLN A 163 -9.16 28.10 -0.04
CA GLN A 163 -8.23 29.18 -0.39
C GLN A 163 -7.55 29.77 0.84
N ASN A 164 -8.28 30.00 1.93
CA ASN A 164 -7.71 30.49 3.19
C ASN A 164 -6.71 29.49 3.80
N ILE A 165 -6.99 28.19 3.72
CA ILE A 165 -6.06 27.15 4.20
C ILE A 165 -4.78 27.16 3.36
N ASN A 166 -4.89 27.20 2.03
CA ASN A 166 -3.72 27.27 1.16
C ASN A 166 -2.88 28.52 1.46
N GLN A 167 -3.53 29.68 1.63
CA GLN A 167 -2.84 30.93 1.99
C GLN A 167 -2.14 30.86 3.36
N ALA A 168 -2.72 30.13 4.32
CA ALA A 168 -2.11 29.92 5.63
C ALA A 168 -0.90 28.97 5.56
N LEU A 169 -0.94 27.96 4.68
CA LEU A 169 0.17 27.03 4.45
C LEU A 169 1.31 27.66 3.64
N ASP A 170 0.98 28.55 2.70
CA ASP A 170 1.95 29.27 1.85
C ASP A 170 2.68 30.39 2.60
N ASN A 171 2.18 30.82 3.75
CA ASN A 171 2.96 31.61 4.69
C ASN A 171 3.77 30.65 5.56
N PRO A 172 5.05 30.39 5.27
CA PRO A 172 5.89 29.62 6.18
C PRO A 172 5.96 30.41 7.48
N VAL A 173 5.18 29.99 8.46
CA VAL A 173 5.42 30.38 9.84
C VAL A 173 6.79 29.79 10.15
N GLU A 174 7.77 30.66 10.29
CA GLU A 174 9.15 30.33 10.64
C GLU A 174 9.09 29.35 11.82
N SER A 175 9.41 28.09 11.53
CA SER A 175 9.20 27.03 12.50
C SER A 175 10.17 27.28 13.64
N PRO A 176 9.71 27.31 14.91
CA PRO A 176 10.62 27.44 16.05
C PRO A 176 11.61 26.27 16.14
N ALA A 177 11.45 25.23 15.31
CA ALA A 177 12.47 24.21 15.08
C ALA A 177 13.83 24.78 14.63
N ASP A 178 13.86 25.92 13.93
CA ASP A 178 15.14 26.59 13.58
C ASP A 178 15.77 27.28 14.81
N ALA A 179 14.96 27.69 15.79
CA ALA A 179 15.43 28.25 17.06
C ALA A 179 16.01 27.17 17.99
N TYR A 180 15.56 25.93 17.88
CA TYR A 180 16.20 24.78 18.49
C TYR A 180 17.12 24.13 17.47
N SER A 181 18.30 24.70 17.26
CA SER A 181 19.33 24.21 16.35
C SER A 181 19.73 22.75 16.63
N LEU A 182 18.86 21.80 16.27
CA LEU A 182 19.12 20.39 16.17
C LEU A 182 19.94 20.24 14.90
N GLN A 183 21.20 20.68 15.01
CA GLN A 183 22.21 20.47 14.01
C GLN A 183 22.16 18.97 13.70
N PRO A 184 21.80 18.56 12.47
CA PRO A 184 21.93 17.17 12.09
C PRO A 184 23.37 16.82 12.43
N ALA A 185 23.56 15.77 13.23
CA ALA A 185 24.88 15.28 13.53
C ALA A 185 25.47 14.84 12.19
N ASP A 186 26.14 15.77 11.51
CA ASP A 186 26.95 15.53 10.33
C ASP A 186 28.02 14.56 10.80
N GLY A 187 27.68 13.29 10.66
CA GLY A 187 28.56 12.15 10.86
C GLY A 187 29.65 12.24 9.80
N HIS A 188 30.63 13.09 10.06
CA HIS A 188 31.96 13.01 9.50
C HIS A 188 32.56 11.66 9.93
N GLN A 189 32.22 10.60 9.22
CA GLN A 189 33.15 9.49 9.00
C GLN A 189 34.22 9.98 8.02
N GLN A 190 35.09 10.85 8.52
CA GLN A 190 36.35 11.16 7.89
C GLN A 190 37.24 9.92 8.09
N ALA A 191 37.19 9.00 7.12
CA ALA A 191 38.07 7.85 7.08
C ALA A 191 39.52 8.36 7.05
N ALA A 192 40.27 8.05 8.10
CA ALA A 192 41.69 8.33 8.17
C ALA A 192 42.43 7.55 7.05
N PRO A 193 43.33 8.20 6.29
CA PRO A 193 44.20 7.48 5.37
C PRO A 193 45.20 6.64 6.16
N LEU A 194 45.19 5.32 5.93
CA LEU A 194 46.21 4.40 6.41
C LEU A 194 47.56 4.76 5.78
N THR A 195 48.46 5.32 6.58
CA THR A 195 49.86 5.49 6.21
C THR A 195 50.54 4.11 6.27
N GLU A 196 50.88 3.56 5.10
CA GLU A 196 51.88 2.50 4.95
C GLU A 196 53.22 2.97 5.58
N LEU A 197 53.78 2.17 6.49
CA LEU A 197 55.17 2.27 6.92
C LEU A 197 55.86 0.93 6.61
N ASN A 198 56.89 1.04 5.75
CA ASN A 198 57.96 0.07 5.51
C ASN A 198 58.74 -0.24 6.80
#